data_AF-A0A7F5RDN1-F1
#
_entry.id   AF-A0A7F5RDN1-F1
#
_cell.length_a   1.000
_cell.length_b   1.000
_cell.length_c   1.000
_cell.angle_alpha   90.00
_cell.angle_beta   90.00
_cell.angle_gamma   90.00
#
_symmetry.space_group_name_H-M   'P 1'
#
loop_
_entity.id
_entity.type
_entity.pdbx_description
1 polymer ?
#
loop_
_entity_poly.entity_id
_entity_poly.type
_entity_poly.pdbx_seq_one_letter_code
_entity_poly.pdbx_strand_id
1 'polypeptide(L)'
;MAETYPGCRAIIREAYESRGLSEASIFVMTSSLSESTLSQYDITYKKWWDFCRIHTNSLLNPTTNNVIEFLNEQFEKGSSYSTLNTFRSALNILSPNKIEEKLINRFLKGVFRLRPVFPKYGFTWNPNPVLAYLSTLFPLQSLSLQALTYKLSSLLALCTAHRIQTLAKIKINNLAKFDNRIEVLIPELLKTSGPSREQPRLV
;
A
#
# COMPACT_ATOMS: atom_id res chain seq x y z
N MET A 1 -26.82 16.24 18.82
CA MET A 1 -26.50 15.92 17.42
C MET A 1 -25.44 14.85 17.41
N ALA A 2 -25.60 13.78 16.64
CA ALA A 2 -24.55 12.76 16.53
C ALA A 2 -23.34 13.38 15.83
N GLU A 3 -22.16 13.33 16.46
CA GLU A 3 -20.93 13.81 15.84
C GLU A 3 -20.65 13.04 14.54
N THR A 4 -20.35 13.79 13.48
CA THR A 4 -20.01 13.25 12.17
C THR A 4 -18.53 12.88 12.12
N TYR A 5 -18.19 11.83 11.38
CA TYR A 5 -16.80 11.42 11.16
C TYR A 5 -15.95 12.59 10.62
N PRO A 6 -14.88 13.01 11.32
CA PRO A 6 -14.14 14.23 11.01
C PRO A 6 -13.19 14.09 9.81
N GLY A 7 -12.93 12.87 9.32
CA GLY A 7 -12.04 12.61 8.18
C GLY A 7 -10.63 12.18 8.58
N CYS A 8 -10.03 11.28 7.79
CA CYS A 8 -8.74 10.66 8.09
C CYS A 8 -7.62 11.67 8.40
N ARG A 9 -7.46 12.68 7.53
CA ARG A 9 -6.41 13.70 7.69
C ARG A 9 -6.64 14.58 8.93
N ALA A 10 -7.89 14.90 9.24
CA ALA A 10 -8.23 15.67 10.42
C ALA A 10 -7.86 14.91 11.69
N ILE A 11 -8.21 13.62 11.77
CA ILE A 11 -7.87 12.76 12.92
C ILE A 11 -6.35 12.65 13.11
N ILE A 12 -5.59 12.41 12.03
CA ILE A 12 -4.12 12.34 12.11
C ILE A 12 -3.55 13.68 12.58
N ARG A 13 -4.05 14.80 12.03
CA ARG A 13 -3.61 16.14 12.40
C ARG A 13 -3.88 16.43 13.87
N GLU A 14 -5.11 16.19 14.33
CA GLU A 14 -5.52 16.37 15.74
C GLU A 14 -4.68 15.49 16.70
N ALA A 15 -4.38 14.26 16.28
CA ALA A 15 -3.49 13.36 17.04
C ALA A 15 -2.07 13.89 17.19
N TYR A 16 -1.55 14.68 16.23
CA TYR A 16 -0.25 15.32 16.33
C TYR A 16 -0.31 16.67 17.05
N GLU A 17 -1.37 17.45 16.85
CA GLU A 17 -1.59 18.72 17.55
C GLU A 17 -1.71 18.51 19.07
N SER A 18 -2.43 17.47 19.49
CA SER A 18 -2.52 17.06 20.91
C SER A 18 -1.18 16.66 21.54
N ARG A 19 -0.13 16.45 20.73
CA ARG A 19 1.25 16.19 21.19
C ARG A 19 2.12 17.46 21.23
N GLY A 20 1.54 18.63 20.95
CA GLY A 20 2.27 19.90 20.92
C GLY A 20 3.17 20.08 19.71
N LEU A 21 2.94 19.36 18.61
CA LEU A 21 3.74 19.50 17.39
C LEU A 21 3.33 20.74 16.60
N SER A 22 4.32 21.42 16.01
CA SER A 22 4.08 22.58 15.14
C SER A 22 3.38 22.20 13.84
N GLU A 23 2.62 23.11 13.25
CA GLU A 23 1.96 22.89 11.96
C GLU A 23 2.95 22.48 10.85
N ALA A 24 4.14 23.09 10.82
CA ALA A 24 5.18 22.75 9.87
C ALA A 24 5.67 21.30 10.05
N SER A 25 5.85 20.85 11.30
CA SER A 25 6.21 19.46 11.60
C SER A 25 5.11 18.48 11.21
N ILE A 26 3.85 18.82 11.49
CA ILE A 26 2.68 18.02 11.12
C ILE A 26 2.59 17.83 9.61
N PHE A 27 2.82 18.90 8.84
CA PHE A 27 2.82 18.84 7.38
C PHE A 27 3.86 17.85 6.85
N VAL A 28 5.09 17.91 7.38
CA VAL A 28 6.17 16.98 6.99
C VAL A 28 5.84 15.54 7.40
N MET A 29 5.36 15.32 8.62
CA MET A 29 5.01 13.97 9.09
C MET A 29 3.86 13.36 8.29
N THR A 30 2.84 14.15 7.96
CA THR A 30 1.71 13.69 7.16
C THR A 30 2.13 13.34 5.73
N SER A 31 3.14 14.03 5.18
CA SER A 31 3.71 13.74 3.87
C SER A 31 4.44 12.38 3.79
N SER A 32 4.67 11.71 4.91
CA SER A 32 5.19 10.33 4.93
C SER A 32 4.17 9.29 4.43
N LEU A 33 2.88 9.65 4.38
CA LEU A 33 1.80 8.77 3.95
C LEU A 33 1.41 9.10 2.50
N SER A 34 1.43 8.10 1.63
CA SER A 34 0.91 8.25 0.27
C SER A 34 -0.61 8.41 0.28
N GLU A 35 -1.20 9.00 -0.76
CA GLU A 35 -2.66 9.07 -0.94
C GLU A 35 -3.32 7.68 -0.84
N SER A 36 -2.66 6.66 -1.38
CA SER A 36 -3.16 5.27 -1.30
C SER A 36 -3.19 4.74 0.14
N THR A 37 -2.22 5.13 0.96
CA THR A 37 -2.15 4.78 2.38
C THR A 37 -3.23 5.53 3.16
N LEU A 38 -3.40 6.82 2.89
CA LEU A 38 -4.44 7.63 3.54
C LEU A 38 -5.84 7.10 3.24
N SER A 39 -6.12 6.69 2.01
CA SER A 39 -7.39 6.04 1.65
C SER A 39 -7.62 4.72 2.40
N GLN A 40 -6.56 3.91 2.60
CA GLN A 40 -6.65 2.69 3.41
C GLN A 40 -6.86 2.99 4.90
N TYR A 41 -6.20 4.02 5.42
CA TYR A 41 -6.31 4.44 6.81
C TYR A 41 -7.67 5.07 7.09
N ASP A 42 -8.27 5.78 6.12
CA ASP A 42 -9.62 6.34 6.25
C ASP A 42 -10.68 5.27 6.52
N ILE A 43 -10.57 4.10 5.87
CA ILE A 43 -11.44 2.95 6.16
C ILE A 43 -11.24 2.48 7.61
N THR A 44 -10.00 2.48 8.09
CA THR A 44 -9.69 2.10 9.48
C THR A 44 -10.31 3.09 10.44
N TYR A 45 -10.09 4.39 10.23
CA TYR A 45 -10.53 5.42 11.16
C TYR A 45 -12.05 5.57 11.18
N LYS A 46 -12.76 5.31 10.08
CA LYS A 46 -14.23 5.20 10.10
C LYS A 46 -14.70 4.08 11.02
N LYS A 47 -14.12 2.89 10.89
CA LYS A 47 -14.45 1.74 11.74
C LYS A 47 -14.06 1.96 13.20
N TRP A 48 -12.93 2.59 13.44
CA TRP A 48 -12.47 2.96 14.76
C TRP A 48 -13.37 4.01 15.41
N TRP A 49 -13.78 5.02 14.65
CA TRP A 49 -14.75 6.03 15.08
C TRP A 49 -16.06 5.38 15.54
N ASP A 50 -16.61 4.46 14.76
CA ASP A 50 -17.81 3.71 15.14
C ASP A 50 -17.60 2.86 16.39
N PHE A 51 -16.43 2.21 16.51
CA PHE A 51 -16.07 1.43 17.68
C PHE A 51 -15.99 2.30 18.96
N CYS A 52 -15.32 3.45 18.88
CA CYS A 52 -15.21 4.41 19.98
C CYS A 52 -16.59 4.86 20.44
N ARG A 53 -17.48 5.25 19.52
CA ARG A 53 -18.83 5.71 19.89
C ARG A 53 -19.63 4.70 20.71
N ILE A 54 -19.32 3.42 20.62
CA ILE A 54 -20.00 2.34 21.34
C ILE A 54 -19.25 1.97 22.63
N HIS A 55 -17.93 1.83 22.56
CA HIS A 55 -17.13 1.21 23.61
C HIS A 55 -16.26 2.19 24.40
N THR A 56 -15.82 3.29 23.77
CA THR A 56 -14.82 4.19 24.35
C THR A 56 -15.04 5.64 23.89
N ASN A 57 -15.33 6.57 24.80
CA ASN A 57 -15.53 7.99 24.45
C ASN A 57 -14.24 8.72 24.01
N SER A 58 -13.16 8.01 23.65
CA SER A 58 -11.88 8.60 23.25
C SER A 58 -11.45 8.07 21.89
N LEU A 59 -11.55 8.93 20.86
CA LEU A 59 -11.03 8.66 19.52
C LEU A 59 -9.50 8.63 19.49
N LEU A 60 -8.89 9.57 20.21
CA LEU A 60 -7.45 9.75 20.30
C LEU A 60 -6.88 8.95 21.46
N ASN A 61 -5.57 8.70 21.42
CA ASN A 61 -4.83 8.01 22.47
C ASN A 61 -5.36 6.59 22.77
N PRO A 62 -5.52 5.72 21.75
CA PRO A 62 -5.99 4.36 21.98
C PRO A 62 -5.00 3.57 22.86
N THR A 63 -5.54 2.87 23.86
CA THR A 63 -4.78 1.93 24.69
C THR A 63 -4.59 0.60 23.96
N THR A 64 -3.59 -0.20 24.37
CA THR A 64 -3.38 -1.54 23.81
C THR A 64 -4.64 -2.42 23.90
N ASN A 65 -5.38 -2.34 25.01
CA ASN A 65 -6.60 -3.12 25.22
C ASN A 65 -7.69 -2.72 24.23
N ASN A 66 -7.96 -1.42 24.08
CA ASN A 66 -8.99 -0.94 23.15
C ASN A 66 -8.66 -1.34 21.70
N VAL A 67 -7.37 -1.31 21.33
CA VAL A 67 -6.94 -1.75 20.00
C VAL A 67 -7.16 -3.25 19.82
N ILE A 68 -6.83 -4.08 20.81
CA ILE A 68 -7.06 -5.53 20.73
C ILE A 68 -8.55 -5.86 20.64
N GLU A 69 -9.39 -5.21 21.44
CA GLU A 69 -10.85 -5.38 21.40
C GLU A 69 -11.42 -5.00 20.04
N PHE A 70 -11.01 -3.85 19.50
CA PHE A 70 -11.40 -3.43 18.15
C PHE A 70 -10.94 -4.43 17.09
N LEU A 71 -9.68 -4.88 17.13
CA LEU A 71 -9.16 -5.88 16.19
C LEU A 71 -9.92 -7.20 16.30
N ASN A 72 -10.33 -7.59 17.51
CA ASN A 72 -11.15 -8.77 17.75
C ASN A 72 -12.55 -8.62 17.13
N GLU A 73 -13.22 -7.49 17.35
CA GLU A 73 -14.52 -7.21 16.73
C GLU A 73 -14.43 -7.26 15.20
N GLN A 74 -13.37 -6.68 14.61
CA GLN A 74 -13.18 -6.71 13.17
C GLN A 74 -12.82 -8.11 12.65
N PHE A 75 -12.12 -8.93 13.45
CA PHE A 75 -11.83 -10.33 13.13
C PHE A 75 -13.11 -11.19 13.09
N GLU A 76 -13.99 -11.04 14.10
CA GLU A 76 -15.30 -11.68 14.16
C GLU A 76 -16.19 -11.25 12.98
N LYS A 77 -16.10 -9.98 12.56
CA LYS A 77 -16.73 -9.46 11.33
C LYS A 77 -16.10 -9.97 10.03
N GLY A 78 -15.13 -10.88 10.09
CA GLY A 78 -14.55 -11.53 8.91
C GLY A 78 -13.35 -10.82 8.30
N SER A 79 -12.78 -9.81 8.94
CA SER A 79 -11.59 -9.11 8.41
C SER A 79 -10.41 -10.05 8.24
N SER A 80 -9.64 -9.87 7.16
CA SER A 80 -8.45 -10.67 6.88
C SER A 80 -7.28 -10.28 7.78
N TYR A 81 -6.27 -11.15 7.88
CA TYR A 81 -5.00 -10.83 8.57
C TYR A 81 -4.38 -9.53 8.05
N SER A 82 -4.32 -9.35 6.71
CA SER A 82 -3.74 -8.15 6.10
C SER A 82 -4.52 -6.90 6.47
N THR A 83 -5.86 -6.99 6.50
CA THR A 83 -6.75 -5.89 6.89
C THR A 83 -6.51 -5.48 8.34
N LEU A 84 -6.46 -6.45 9.26
CA LEU A 84 -6.21 -6.20 10.67
C LEU A 84 -4.81 -5.61 10.92
N ASN A 85 -3.81 -6.04 10.14
CA ASN A 85 -2.48 -5.45 10.21
C ASN A 85 -2.43 -4.00 9.70
N THR A 86 -3.24 -3.66 8.67
CA THR A 86 -3.45 -2.27 8.26
C THR A 86 -4.10 -1.47 9.38
N PHE A 87 -5.12 -2.02 10.03
CA PHE A 87 -5.82 -1.35 11.13
C PHE A 87 -4.88 -1.01 12.28
N ARG A 88 -4.07 -1.98 12.71
CA ARG A 88 -2.99 -1.77 13.68
C ARG A 88 -2.09 -0.59 13.26
N SER A 89 -1.62 -0.59 12.02
CA SER A 89 -0.65 0.40 11.54
C SER A 89 -1.24 1.82 11.57
N ALA A 90 -2.50 1.98 11.18
CA ALA A 90 -3.20 3.26 11.22
C ALA A 90 -3.43 3.74 12.67
N LEU A 91 -3.86 2.84 13.56
CA LEU A 91 -4.12 3.18 14.97
C LEU A 91 -2.84 3.52 15.74
N ASN A 92 -1.70 2.96 15.34
CA ASN A 92 -0.41 3.32 15.91
C ASN A 92 -0.05 4.79 15.68
N ILE A 93 -0.57 5.43 14.62
CA ILE A 93 -0.39 6.87 14.42
C ILE A 93 -1.13 7.66 15.50
N LEU A 94 -2.28 7.20 15.97
CA LEU A 94 -3.11 7.93 16.93
C LEU A 94 -2.60 7.83 18.37
N SER A 95 -1.75 6.84 18.68
CA SER A 95 -1.27 6.63 20.04
C SER A 95 0.00 7.45 20.32
N PRO A 96 -0.03 8.37 21.31
CA PRO A 96 1.14 9.15 21.71
C PRO A 96 2.12 8.28 22.51
N ASN A 97 1.58 7.31 23.24
CA ASN A 97 2.35 6.28 23.94
C ASN A 97 2.56 5.10 23.01
N LYS A 98 3.71 4.44 23.11
CA LYS A 98 3.98 3.26 22.29
C LYS A 98 2.98 2.17 22.67
N ILE A 99 2.05 1.85 21.77
CA ILE A 99 1.15 0.70 21.93
C ILE A 99 2.04 -0.53 22.13
N GLU A 100 1.64 -1.44 23.02
CA GLU A 100 2.45 -2.61 23.31
C GLU A 100 2.46 -3.57 22.11
N GLU A 101 3.44 -3.38 21.22
CA GLU A 101 3.57 -4.12 19.98
C GLU A 101 3.63 -5.63 20.20
N LYS A 102 4.15 -6.08 21.36
CA LYS A 102 4.24 -7.52 21.70
C LYS A 102 2.87 -8.18 21.78
N LEU A 103 1.91 -7.56 22.50
CA LEU A 103 0.56 -8.10 22.65
C LEU A 103 -0.20 -8.07 21.32
N ILE A 104 -0.11 -6.99 20.56
CA ILE A 104 -0.76 -6.91 19.24
C ILE A 104 -0.15 -7.92 18.27
N ASN A 105 1.17 -8.08 18.26
CA ASN A 105 1.83 -9.13 17.47
C ASN A 105 1.36 -10.53 17.89
N ARG A 106 1.15 -10.77 19.20
CA ARG A 106 0.61 -12.04 19.70
C ARG A 106 -0.82 -12.28 19.24
N PHE A 107 -1.67 -11.25 19.28
CA PHE A 107 -3.03 -11.30 18.75
C PHE A 107 -3.04 -11.63 17.26
N LEU A 108 -2.28 -10.92 16.44
CA LEU A 108 -2.19 -11.17 15.00
C LEU A 108 -1.64 -12.56 14.67
N LYS A 109 -0.68 -13.09 15.47
CA LYS A 109 -0.25 -14.49 15.36
C LYS A 109 -1.41 -15.47 15.66
N GLY A 110 -2.27 -15.15 16.62
CA GLY A 110 -3.51 -15.89 16.88
C GLY A 110 -4.45 -15.88 15.69
N VAL A 111 -4.73 -14.69 15.13
CA VAL A 111 -5.53 -14.52 13.90
C VAL A 111 -5.00 -15.39 12.76
N PHE A 112 -3.69 -15.38 12.52
CA PHE A 112 -3.09 -16.20 11.46
C PHE A 112 -3.27 -17.70 11.72
N ARG A 113 -3.14 -18.16 12.98
CA ARG A 113 -3.35 -19.58 13.31
C ARG A 113 -4.80 -20.01 13.16
N LEU A 114 -5.75 -19.13 13.51
CA LEU A 114 -7.19 -19.40 13.39
C LEU A 114 -7.67 -19.32 11.93
N ARG A 115 -7.12 -18.38 11.15
CA ARG A 115 -7.43 -18.19 9.73
C ARG A 115 -6.14 -18.00 8.92
N PRO A 116 -5.45 -19.09 8.56
CA PRO A 116 -4.21 -19.03 7.80
C PRO A 116 -4.42 -18.36 6.44
N VAL A 117 -3.46 -17.51 6.06
CA VAL A 117 -3.41 -16.89 4.74
C VAL A 117 -2.09 -17.26 4.08
N PHE A 118 -2.16 -17.76 2.85
CA PHE A 118 -0.98 -18.17 2.08
C PHE A 118 -0.87 -17.37 0.79
N PRO A 119 0.35 -17.24 0.22
CA PRO A 119 0.50 -16.71 -1.12
C PRO A 119 -0.40 -17.46 -2.11
N LYS A 120 -1.06 -16.73 -3.01
CA LYS A 120 -1.93 -17.32 -4.04
C LYS A 120 -1.20 -18.30 -4.94
N TYR A 121 0.10 -18.06 -5.18
CA TYR A 121 0.93 -18.87 -6.06
C TYR A 121 2.04 -19.53 -5.25
N GLY A 122 2.10 -20.86 -5.29
CA GLY A 122 3.15 -21.67 -4.66
C GLY A 122 4.35 -21.96 -5.59
N PHE A 123 4.26 -21.55 -6.85
CA PHE A 123 5.29 -21.78 -7.86
C PHE A 123 5.34 -20.61 -8.85
N THR A 124 6.45 -20.49 -9.56
CA THR A 124 6.61 -19.55 -10.68
C THR A 124 5.93 -20.10 -11.93
N TRP A 125 5.05 -19.32 -12.56
CA TRP A 125 4.36 -19.74 -13.78
C TRP A 125 5.32 -19.74 -14.99
N ASN A 126 5.06 -20.62 -15.97
CA ASN A 126 5.86 -20.72 -17.20
C ASN A 126 5.48 -19.60 -18.20
N PRO A 127 6.40 -18.69 -18.59
CA PRO A 127 6.10 -17.59 -19.51
C PRO A 127 5.95 -18.01 -20.97
N ASN A 128 6.37 -19.22 -21.35
CA ASN A 128 6.42 -19.67 -22.74
C ASN A 128 5.08 -19.60 -23.49
N PRO A 129 3.91 -19.95 -22.91
CA PRO A 129 2.63 -19.81 -23.60
C PRO A 129 2.31 -18.36 -23.98
N VAL A 130 2.68 -17.41 -23.11
CA VAL A 130 2.51 -15.97 -23.39
C VAL A 130 3.48 -15.53 -24.47
N LEU A 131 4.76 -15.92 -24.39
CA LEU A 131 5.75 -15.61 -25.43
C LEU A 131 5.36 -16.20 -26.80
N ALA A 132 4.84 -17.43 -26.82
CA ALA A 132 4.35 -18.09 -28.02
C ALA A 132 3.14 -17.39 -28.62
N TYR A 133 2.20 -16.89 -27.80
CA TYR A 133 1.12 -16.05 -28.30
C TYR A 133 1.64 -14.69 -28.83
N LEU A 134 2.55 -14.04 -28.10
CA LEU A 134 3.10 -12.76 -28.53
C LEU A 134 3.88 -12.87 -29.84
N SER A 135 4.51 -14.02 -30.14
CA SER A 135 5.22 -14.23 -31.40
C SER A 135 4.28 -14.32 -32.61
N THR A 136 3.03 -14.77 -32.45
CA THR A 136 2.03 -14.82 -33.54
C THR A 136 1.52 -13.44 -33.95
N LEU A 137 1.71 -12.42 -33.11
CA LEU A 137 1.34 -11.03 -33.40
C LEU A 137 2.34 -10.38 -34.38
N PHE A 138 2.35 -10.85 -35.62
CA PHE A 138 3.18 -10.37 -36.73
C PHE A 138 2.36 -10.47 -38.05
N PRO A 139 2.53 -9.57 -39.03
CA PRO A 139 3.45 -8.43 -39.08
C PRO A 139 3.06 -7.28 -38.13
N LEU A 140 4.04 -6.53 -37.61
CA LEU A 140 3.77 -5.46 -36.63
C LEU A 140 2.98 -4.30 -37.24
N GLN A 141 3.13 -4.07 -38.55
CA GLN A 141 2.48 -2.98 -39.29
C GLN A 141 0.98 -3.21 -39.47
N SER A 142 0.50 -4.46 -39.41
CA SER A 142 -0.92 -4.78 -39.53
C SER A 142 -1.66 -4.76 -38.18
N LEU A 143 -0.94 -4.57 -37.08
CA LEU A 143 -1.52 -4.56 -35.74
C LEU A 143 -2.10 -3.18 -35.41
N SER A 144 -3.22 -3.18 -34.69
CA SER A 144 -3.74 -1.95 -34.10
C SER A 144 -2.78 -1.41 -33.02
N LEU A 145 -2.87 -0.11 -32.75
CA LEU A 145 -2.12 0.52 -31.66
C LEU A 145 -2.37 -0.19 -30.32
N GLN A 146 -3.60 -0.65 -30.09
CA GLN A 146 -3.96 -1.41 -28.88
C GLN A 146 -3.19 -2.73 -28.80
N ALA A 147 -3.17 -3.51 -29.89
CA ALA A 147 -2.45 -4.79 -29.92
C ALA A 147 -0.94 -4.60 -29.76
N LEU A 148 -0.36 -3.57 -30.39
CA LEU A 148 1.03 -3.17 -30.20
C LEU A 148 1.32 -2.80 -28.74
N THR A 149 0.42 -2.04 -28.11
CA THR A 149 0.56 -1.63 -26.71
C THR A 149 0.56 -2.83 -25.77
N TYR A 150 -0.37 -3.78 -25.97
CA TYR A 150 -0.40 -5.01 -25.17
C TYR A 150 0.84 -5.87 -25.39
N LYS A 151 1.29 -6.01 -26.63
CA LYS A 151 2.52 -6.76 -26.94
C LYS A 151 3.73 -6.14 -26.26
N LEU A 152 3.95 -4.83 -26.43
CA LEU A 152 5.07 -4.12 -25.82
C LEU A 152 5.03 -4.19 -24.29
N SER A 153 3.88 -3.87 -23.68
CA SER A 153 3.74 -3.85 -22.22
C SER A 153 3.96 -5.23 -21.60
N SER A 154 3.48 -6.29 -22.26
CA SER A 154 3.68 -7.67 -21.81
C SER A 154 5.16 -8.08 -21.89
N LEU A 155 5.84 -7.74 -22.99
CA LEU A 155 7.27 -8.01 -23.13
C LEU A 155 8.09 -7.23 -22.09
N LEU A 156 7.79 -5.94 -21.87
CA LEU A 156 8.47 -5.14 -20.84
C LEU A 156 8.26 -5.74 -19.44
N ALA A 157 7.05 -6.18 -19.11
CA ALA A 157 6.77 -6.82 -17.83
C ALA A 157 7.53 -8.14 -17.66
N LEU A 158 7.63 -8.95 -18.72
CA LEU A 158 8.34 -10.23 -18.70
C LEU A 158 9.86 -10.07 -18.64
N CYS A 159 10.43 -9.14 -19.42
CA CYS A 159 11.87 -8.93 -19.49
C CYS A 159 12.43 -8.25 -18.24
N THR A 160 11.72 -7.24 -17.72
CA THR A 160 12.24 -6.40 -16.63
C THR A 160 11.81 -6.86 -15.23
N ALA A 161 10.79 -7.72 -15.14
CA ALA A 161 10.20 -8.21 -13.88
C ALA A 161 9.79 -7.10 -12.89
N HIS A 162 9.52 -5.88 -13.37
CA HIS A 162 9.09 -4.78 -12.52
C HIS A 162 7.59 -4.76 -12.24
N ARG A 163 7.20 -3.97 -11.23
CA ARG A 163 5.79 -3.72 -10.91
C ARG A 163 5.13 -2.89 -12.00
N ILE A 164 3.84 -3.10 -12.19
CA ILE A 164 3.02 -2.30 -13.12
C ILE A 164 3.16 -0.80 -12.87
N GLN A 165 3.24 -0.38 -11.60
CA GLN A 165 3.47 1.03 -11.25
C GLN A 165 4.75 1.60 -11.89
N THR A 166 5.84 0.82 -11.93
CA THR A 166 7.10 1.23 -12.56
C THR A 166 6.92 1.37 -14.08
N LEU A 167 6.27 0.40 -14.72
CA LEU A 167 6.02 0.43 -16.15
C LEU A 167 5.12 1.61 -16.56
N ALA A 168 4.12 1.94 -15.74
CA ALA A 168 3.22 3.08 -15.96
C ALA A 168 3.93 4.45 -15.85
N LYS A 169 5.16 4.49 -15.34
CA LYS A 169 5.99 5.69 -15.22
C LYS A 169 7.04 5.83 -16.33
N ILE A 170 7.04 4.93 -17.31
CA ILE A 170 7.92 5.04 -18.48
C ILE A 170 7.58 6.33 -19.24
N LYS A 171 8.61 7.13 -19.52
CA LYS A 171 8.52 8.34 -20.34
C LYS A 171 9.52 8.25 -21.47
N ILE A 172 9.09 8.67 -22.66
CA ILE A 172 9.93 8.63 -23.88
C ILE A 172 11.22 9.42 -23.67
N ASN A 173 11.14 10.57 -22.99
CA ASN A 173 12.30 11.44 -22.72
C ASN A 173 13.37 10.79 -21.84
N ASN A 174 13.06 9.68 -21.17
CA ASN A 174 13.99 8.97 -20.29
C ASN A 174 14.54 7.69 -20.93
N LEU A 175 14.32 7.50 -22.23
CA LEU A 175 14.87 6.38 -22.99
C LEU A 175 16.29 6.71 -23.46
N ALA A 176 17.25 5.89 -23.05
CA ALA A 176 18.61 5.91 -23.57
C ALA A 176 18.81 4.70 -24.49
N LYS A 177 19.20 4.97 -25.74
CA LYS A 177 19.50 3.92 -26.71
C LYS A 177 21.02 3.70 -26.76
N PHE A 178 21.42 2.46 -26.63
CA PHE A 178 22.79 1.99 -26.81
C PHE A 178 22.81 0.95 -27.94
N ASP A 179 24.00 0.60 -28.43
CA ASP A 179 24.14 -0.30 -29.59
C ASP A 179 23.41 -1.64 -29.41
N ASN A 180 23.43 -2.19 -28.19
CA ASN A 180 22.89 -3.52 -27.88
C ASN A 180 21.69 -3.52 -26.93
N ARG A 181 21.21 -2.36 -26.46
CA ARG A 181 20.14 -2.30 -25.45
C ARG A 181 19.42 -0.95 -25.41
N ILE A 182 18.24 -0.96 -24.80
CA ILE A 182 17.49 0.23 -24.46
C ILE A 182 17.42 0.30 -22.95
N GLU A 183 17.86 1.43 -22.37
CA GLU A 183 17.69 1.68 -20.96
C GLU A 183 16.56 2.69 -20.74
N VAL A 184 15.72 2.47 -19.73
CA VAL A 184 14.66 3.39 -19.32
C VAL A 184 14.88 3.82 -17.87
N LEU A 185 15.13 5.11 -17.65
CA LEU A 185 15.25 5.66 -16.31
C LEU A 185 13.87 6.05 -15.73
N ILE A 186 13.58 5.63 -14.51
CA ILE A 186 12.37 6.02 -13.77
C ILE A 186 12.74 6.93 -12.60
N PRO A 187 12.90 8.25 -12.82
CA PRO A 187 13.34 9.17 -11.77
C PRO A 187 12.25 9.50 -10.74
N GLU A 188 10.99 9.21 -11.06
CA GLU A 188 9.84 9.50 -10.18
C GLU A 188 9.83 8.62 -8.93
N LEU A 189 9.28 9.14 -7.83
CA LEU A 189 9.09 8.37 -6.61
C LEU A 189 8.12 7.20 -6.84
N LEU A 190 8.59 6.01 -6.48
CA LEU A 190 7.84 4.77 -6.50
C LEU A 190 7.66 4.27 -5.07
N LYS A 191 6.75 3.31 -4.89
CA LYS A 191 6.55 2.64 -3.60
C LYS A 191 7.82 1.99 -3.03
N THR A 192 8.77 1.63 -3.88
CA THR A 192 10.05 1.02 -3.47
C THR A 192 11.21 2.00 -3.38
N SER A 193 11.01 3.27 -3.74
CA SER A 193 12.02 4.31 -3.56
C SER A 193 12.31 4.50 -2.06
N GLY A 194 13.51 4.95 -1.74
CA GLY A 194 13.89 5.23 -0.37
C GLY A 194 15.12 6.13 -0.31
N PRO A 195 15.42 6.71 0.86
CA PRO A 195 16.62 7.52 1.05
C PRO A 195 17.87 6.75 0.64
N SER A 196 18.74 7.41 -0.13
CA SER A 196 20.01 6.86 -0.62
C SER A 196 19.89 5.57 -1.46
N ARG A 197 18.68 5.25 -1.96
CA ARG A 197 18.48 4.16 -2.90
C ARG A 197 18.48 4.69 -4.33
N GLU A 198 19.10 3.95 -5.22
CA GLU A 198 19.02 4.23 -6.65
C GLU A 198 17.59 4.05 -7.16
N GLN A 199 17.21 4.89 -8.11
CA GLN A 199 15.95 4.74 -8.82
C GLN A 199 16.04 3.65 -9.89
N PRO A 200 14.94 2.97 -10.22
CA PRO A 200 14.98 1.89 -11.20
C PRO A 200 15.45 2.34 -12.57
N ARG A 201 16.30 1.49 -13.15
CA ARG A 201 16.72 1.53 -14.54
C ARG A 201 16.32 0.23 -15.19
N LEU A 202 15.40 0.30 -16.14
CA LEU A 202 14.92 -0.87 -16.88
C LEU A 202 15.89 -1.09 -18.02
N VAL A 203 16.37 -2.32 -18.17
CA VAL A 203 17.30 -2.74 -19.22
C VAL A 203 16.71 -3.92 -19.96
#